data_AF-A0A7V7FQC2-F1
#
_entry.id   AF-A0A7V7FQC2-F1
#
_cell.length_a   1.000
_cell.length_b   1.000
_cell.length_c   1.000
_cell.angle_alpha   90.00
_cell.angle_beta   90.00
_cell.angle_gamma   90.00
#
_symmetry.space_group_name_H-M   'P 1'
#
loop_
_entity.id
_entity.type
_entity.pdbx_description
1 polymer ?
#
loop_
_entity_poly.entity_id
_entity_poly.type
_entity_poly.pdbx_seq_one_letter_code
_entity_poly.pdbx_strand_id
1 'polypeptide(L)'
;MPTGVLITAARPPGKYEFTLLDAASRDLSVDETIEEAEAHGSDILGLSVVTCRAWAVTRILDRCGAPIKAVGGPYAKHNHKAIPHQGAHEVFVDDKEGRVDRDHRAEFRANRPSPGSLSTV
;
A
#
# COMPACT_ATOMS: atom_id res chain seq x y z
N MET A 1 -7.04 -2.69 2.18
CA MET A 1 -6.31 -2.11 1.04
C MET A 1 -6.41 -0.60 1.02
N PRO A 2 -5.29 0.13 0.97
CA PRO A 2 -5.28 1.56 0.70
C PRO A 2 -5.68 1.86 -0.75
N THR A 3 -6.67 2.74 -0.95
CA THR A 3 -7.31 2.98 -2.25
C THR A 3 -6.38 3.72 -3.21
N GLY A 4 -5.45 4.52 -2.70
CA GLY A 4 -4.46 5.21 -3.53
C GLY A 4 -3.55 4.27 -4.34
N VAL A 5 -3.21 3.09 -3.78
CA VAL A 5 -2.40 2.09 -4.49
C VAL A 5 -3.19 1.41 -5.58
N LEU A 6 -4.45 1.08 -5.31
CA LEU A 6 -5.35 0.45 -6.27
C LEU A 6 -5.57 1.33 -7.51
N ILE A 7 -5.70 2.65 -7.34
CA ILE A 7 -5.86 3.59 -8.47
C ILE A 7 -4.60 3.60 -9.36
N THR A 8 -3.42 3.52 -8.75
CA THR A 8 -2.14 3.48 -9.49
C THR A 8 -1.96 2.13 -10.20
N ALA A 9 -2.28 1.03 -9.51
CA ALA A 9 -2.23 -0.33 -10.04
C ALA A 9 -3.24 -0.58 -11.18
N ALA A 10 -4.41 0.06 -11.12
CA ALA A 10 -5.48 -0.13 -12.10
C ALA A 10 -5.23 0.61 -13.43
N ARG A 11 -4.24 1.51 -13.48
CA ARG A 11 -3.94 2.29 -14.69
C ARG A 11 -2.43 2.42 -14.91
N PRO A 12 -1.70 1.30 -15.04
CA PRO A 12 -0.27 1.36 -15.28
C PRO A 12 -0.05 2.10 -16.61
N PRO A 13 0.84 3.12 -16.66
CA PRO A 13 1.27 3.67 -17.93
C PRO A 13 1.83 2.49 -18.73
N GLY A 14 1.45 2.33 -20.01
CA GLY A 14 1.72 1.11 -20.81
C GLY A 14 3.20 0.75 -21.04
N LYS A 15 4.13 1.40 -20.33
CA LYS A 15 5.57 1.13 -20.29
C LYS A 15 6.05 0.50 -18.96
N TYR A 16 5.18 0.35 -17.97
CA TYR A 16 5.54 -0.17 -16.64
C TYR A 16 4.72 -1.40 -16.30
N GLU A 17 5.39 -2.41 -15.76
CA GLU A 17 4.75 -3.53 -15.09
C GLU A 17 4.47 -3.15 -13.63
N PHE A 18 3.30 -3.57 -13.12
CA PHE A 18 2.91 -3.26 -11.75
C PHE A 18 2.51 -4.55 -11.04
N THR A 19 3.11 -4.78 -9.87
CA THR A 19 2.75 -5.88 -8.97
C THR A 19 2.24 -5.31 -7.66
N LEU A 20 1.13 -5.86 -7.15
CA LEU A 20 0.51 -5.42 -5.91
C LEU A 20 0.65 -6.47 -4.82
N LEU A 21 1.42 -6.14 -3.78
CA LEU A 21 1.54 -6.95 -2.57
C LEU A 21 0.68 -6.36 -1.45
N ASP A 22 -0.47 -6.97 -1.17
CA ASP A 22 -1.28 -6.63 0.01
C ASP A 22 -0.89 -7.49 1.21
N ALA A 23 0.17 -7.07 1.90
CA ALA A 23 0.67 -7.73 3.10
C ALA A 23 -0.35 -7.79 4.25
N ALA A 24 -1.28 -6.83 4.33
CA ALA A 24 -2.26 -6.79 5.41
C ALA A 24 -3.37 -7.84 5.21
N SER A 25 -3.89 -7.98 3.98
CA SER A 25 -4.92 -8.99 3.69
C SER A 25 -4.37 -10.42 3.69
N ARG A 26 -3.05 -10.58 3.48
CA ARG A 26 -2.33 -11.86 3.56
C ARG A 26 -1.78 -12.17 4.96
N ASP A 27 -2.01 -11.29 5.94
CA ASP A 27 -1.48 -11.37 7.32
C ASP A 27 0.04 -11.61 7.39
N LEU A 28 0.79 -11.04 6.43
CA LEU A 28 2.23 -11.20 6.38
C LEU A 28 2.90 -10.39 7.49
N SER A 29 3.90 -11.01 8.10
CA SER A 29 4.89 -10.34 8.94
C SER A 29 5.76 -9.38 8.11
N VAL A 30 6.54 -8.54 8.80
CA VAL A 30 7.46 -7.60 8.12
C VAL A 30 8.53 -8.33 7.33
N ASP A 31 9.07 -9.43 7.87
CA ASP A 31 10.12 -10.20 7.21
C ASP A 31 9.57 -10.92 5.97
N GLU A 32 8.40 -11.55 6.05
CA GLU A 32 7.74 -12.17 4.89
C GLU A 32 7.37 -11.12 3.82
N THR A 33 6.95 -9.92 4.25
CA THR A 33 6.67 -8.82 3.31
C THR A 33 7.93 -8.40 2.54
N ILE A 34 9.08 -8.35 3.22
CA ILE A 34 10.37 -8.03 2.60
C ILE A 34 10.78 -9.14 1.63
N GLU A 35 10.70 -10.40 2.06
CA GLU A 35 11.05 -11.56 1.22
C GLU A 35 10.22 -11.62 -0.06
N GLU A 36 8.90 -11.42 0.04
CA GLU A 36 8.00 -11.37 -1.12
C GLU A 36 8.31 -10.16 -2.02
N ALA A 37 8.59 -8.98 -1.44
CA ALA A 37 8.97 -7.80 -2.22
C ALA A 37 10.29 -8.00 -2.97
N GLU A 38 11.30 -8.62 -2.34
CA GLU A 38 12.59 -8.94 -2.97
C GLU A 38 12.45 -10.00 -4.07
N ALA A 39 11.57 -10.99 -3.89
CA ALA A 39 11.33 -12.03 -4.89
C ALA A 39 10.81 -11.46 -6.23
N HIS A 40 10.14 -10.29 -6.21
CA HIS A 40 9.69 -9.59 -7.41
C HIS A 40 10.80 -8.80 -8.11
N GLY A 41 11.89 -8.43 -7.42
CA GLY A 41 13.02 -7.71 -8.03
C GLY A 41 12.64 -6.36 -8.64
N SER A 42 11.73 -5.60 -8.02
CA SER A 42 11.20 -4.35 -8.60
C SER A 42 12.22 -3.20 -8.64
N ASP A 43 12.24 -2.46 -9.74
CA ASP A 43 13.03 -1.22 -9.87
C ASP A 43 12.54 -0.08 -8.96
N ILE A 44 11.23 -0.07 -8.69
CA ILE A 44 10.58 0.94 -7.87
C ILE A 44 9.70 0.23 -6.84
N LEU A 45 9.98 0.46 -5.56
CA LEU A 45 9.15 0.01 -4.45
C LEU A 45 8.25 1.14 -3.96
N GLY A 46 6.92 0.95 -4.08
CA GLY A 46 5.92 1.86 -3.54
C GLY A 46 5.30 1.33 -2.25
N LEU A 47 5.40 2.08 -1.16
CA LEU A 47 4.76 1.75 0.11
C LEU A 47 3.56 2.66 0.36
N SER A 48 2.39 2.07 0.55
CA SER A 48 1.24 2.80 1.09
C SER A 48 1.02 2.44 2.53
N VAL A 49 1.21 3.44 3.39
CA VAL A 49 1.31 3.22 4.82
C VAL A 49 0.13 3.88 5.51
N VAL A 50 -0.74 3.02 6.07
CA VAL A 50 -1.74 3.41 7.06
C VAL A 50 -1.10 3.38 8.45
N THR A 51 -1.61 4.21 9.36
CA THR A 51 -0.96 4.64 10.62
C THR A 51 -0.48 3.52 11.55
N CYS A 52 -1.03 2.30 11.48
CA CYS A 52 -0.73 1.20 12.40
C CYS A 52 0.58 0.41 12.13
N ARG A 53 1.30 0.66 11.02
CA ARG A 53 2.56 -0.04 10.69
C ARG A 53 3.77 0.89 10.46
N ALA A 54 3.78 2.05 11.11
CA ALA A 54 4.85 3.04 11.02
C ALA A 54 6.28 2.48 11.22
N TRP A 55 6.46 1.62 12.23
CA TRP A 55 7.75 1.00 12.54
C TRP A 55 8.22 0.01 11.46
N ALA A 56 7.28 -0.60 10.72
CA ALA A 56 7.59 -1.53 9.64
C ALA A 56 8.14 -0.79 8.41
N VAL A 57 7.73 0.46 8.20
CA VAL A 57 8.20 1.29 7.07
C VAL A 57 9.71 1.41 7.08
N THR A 58 10.29 1.77 8.23
CA THR A 58 11.74 1.93 8.34
C THR A 58 12.46 0.62 8.04
N ARG A 59 11.96 -0.52 8.52
CA ARG A 59 12.57 -1.83 8.23
C ARG A 59 12.45 -2.23 6.78
N ILE A 60 11.33 -1.97 6.13
CA ILE A 60 11.13 -2.28 4.71
C ILE A 60 12.02 -1.38 3.84
N LEU A 61 12.08 -0.08 4.14
CA LEU A 61 12.95 0.86 3.42
C LEU A 61 14.43 0.53 3.58
N ASP A 62 14.85 0.10 4.77
CA ASP A 62 16.24 -0.27 5.06
C ASP A 62 16.65 -1.59 4.38
N ARG A 63 15.77 -2.59 4.41
CA ARG A 63 16.12 -3.96 4.00
C ARG A 63 15.79 -4.33 2.56
N CYS A 64 14.85 -3.65 1.90
CA CYS A 64 14.56 -3.94 0.49
C CYS A 64 15.66 -3.37 -0.44
N GLY A 65 16.03 -4.13 -1.46
CA GLY A 65 17.06 -3.81 -2.45
C GLY A 65 16.60 -2.90 -3.59
N ALA A 66 15.30 -2.60 -3.70
CA ALA A 66 14.77 -1.73 -4.75
C ALA A 66 15.52 -0.38 -4.81
N PRO A 67 16.04 0.04 -5.99
CA PRO A 67 16.88 1.21 -6.10
C PRO A 67 16.11 2.52 -5.88
N ILE A 68 14.81 2.54 -6.19
CA ILE A 68 13.93 3.67 -5.89
C ILE A 68 12.85 3.21 -4.92
N LYS A 69 12.63 4.01 -3.88
CA LYS A 69 11.68 3.73 -2.80
C LYS A 69 10.80 4.95 -2.58
N ALA A 70 9.50 4.79 -2.71
CA ALA A 70 8.54 5.87 -2.53
C ALA A 70 7.49 5.51 -1.48
N VAL A 71 7.09 6.49 -0.67
CA VAL A 71 6.14 6.27 0.42
C VAL A 71 4.96 7.23 0.29
N GLY A 72 3.74 6.71 0.42
CA GLY A 72 2.51 7.49 0.42
C GLY A 72 1.51 7.01 1.47
N GLY A 73 0.35 7.69 1.50
CA GLY A 73 -0.75 7.37 2.41
C GLY A 73 -0.76 8.20 3.71
N PRO A 74 -1.71 7.94 4.62
CA PRO A 74 -1.95 8.79 5.79
C PRO A 74 -0.73 8.94 6.71
N TYR A 75 0.09 7.89 6.87
CA TYR A 75 1.31 7.98 7.65
C TYR A 75 2.33 8.95 7.01
N ALA A 76 2.45 8.91 5.68
CA ALA A 76 3.32 9.80 4.93
C ALA A 76 2.91 11.27 5.12
N LYS A 77 1.61 11.55 5.13
CA LYS A 77 1.09 12.90 5.37
C LYS A 77 1.61 13.49 6.69
N HIS A 78 1.53 12.73 7.78
CA HIS A 78 1.91 13.21 9.11
C HIS A 78 3.42 13.15 9.39
N ASN A 79 4.16 12.29 8.69
CA ASN A 79 5.57 12.00 8.98
C ASN A 79 6.52 12.29 7.80
N HIS A 80 6.07 13.06 6.81
CA HIS A 80 6.82 13.34 5.57
C HIS A 80 8.23 13.88 5.78
N LYS A 81 8.51 14.54 6.91
CA LYS A 81 9.86 15.03 7.24
C LYS A 81 10.80 13.93 7.71
N ALA A 82 10.29 12.89 8.37
CA ALA A 82 11.10 11.82 8.93
C ALA A 82 11.37 10.70 7.93
N ILE A 83 10.43 10.45 7.01
CA ILE A 83 10.47 9.32 6.07
C ILE A 83 11.68 9.35 5.10
N PRO A 84 12.13 10.51 4.56
CA PRO A 84 13.35 10.56 3.74
C PRO A 84 14.59 10.10 4.50
N HIS A 85 14.70 10.45 5.79
CA HIS A 85 15.79 10.00 6.66
C HIS A 85 15.74 8.50 6.99
N GLN A 86 14.64 7.81 6.65
CA GLN A 86 14.46 6.36 6.83
C GLN A 86 14.78 5.57 5.55
N GLY A 87 15.28 6.22 4.48
CA GLY A 87 15.67 5.58 3.23
C GLY A 87 14.65 5.68 2.10
N ALA A 88 13.61 6.51 2.24
CA ALA A 88 12.73 6.84 1.13
C ALA A 88 13.37 7.90 0.21
N HIS A 89 13.25 7.69 -1.10
CA HIS A 89 13.69 8.64 -2.12
C HIS A 89 12.62 9.69 -2.39
N GLU A 90 11.35 9.28 -2.34
CA GLU A 90 10.20 10.14 -2.63
C GLU A 90 9.08 9.94 -1.60
N VAL A 91 8.38 11.03 -1.26
CA VAL A 91 7.27 11.01 -0.31
C VAL A 91 6.06 11.73 -0.88
N PHE A 92 4.97 10.99 -1.06
CA PHE A 92 3.70 11.50 -1.55
C PHE A 92 2.80 11.89 -0.37
N VAL A 93 2.67 13.20 -0.15
CA VAL A 93 1.91 13.81 0.95
C VAL A 93 0.45 14.11 0.53
N ASP A 94 0.13 13.96 -0.76
CA ASP A 94 -1.09 14.52 -1.34
C ASP A 94 -2.34 13.66 -1.06
N ASP A 95 -3.36 14.29 -0.48
CA ASP A 95 -4.66 13.71 -0.16
C ASP A 95 -5.52 13.62 -1.43
N LYS A 96 -5.26 12.63 -2.29
CA LYS A 96 -6.31 12.15 -3.21
C LYS A 96 -7.12 10.99 -2.63
N GLU A 97 -6.76 10.46 -1.46
CA GLU A 97 -7.64 9.55 -0.70
C GLU A 97 -8.86 10.26 -0.08
N GLY A 98 -8.83 11.59 0.05
CA GLY A 98 -9.97 12.38 0.55
C GLY A 98 -11.12 12.58 -0.44
N ARG A 99 -10.96 12.17 -1.71
CA ARG A 99 -12.00 12.26 -2.76
C ARG A 99 -12.45 10.90 -3.30
N VAL A 100 -12.15 9.81 -2.60
CA VAL A 100 -13.03 8.62 -2.68
C VAL A 100 -14.21 8.96 -1.79
N ASP A 101 -15.08 9.79 -2.35
CA ASP A 101 -16.17 10.50 -1.70
C ASP A 101 -17.08 9.50 -0.95
N ARG A 102 -17.81 10.01 0.03
CA ARG A 102 -18.71 9.26 0.93
C ARG A 102 -19.65 8.29 0.22
N ASP A 103 -19.86 8.47 -1.08
CA ASP A 103 -20.68 7.67 -1.97
C ASP A 103 -20.18 6.22 -2.13
N HIS A 104 -18.87 5.99 -2.26
CA HIS A 104 -18.35 4.61 -2.44
C HIS A 104 -18.38 3.80 -1.14
N ARG A 105 -18.36 4.47 0.03
CA ARG A 105 -18.50 3.81 1.33
C ARG A 105 -19.94 3.34 1.58
N ALA A 106 -20.93 4.00 0.95
CA ALA A 106 -22.33 3.59 0.96
C ALA A 106 -22.55 2.38 0.04
N GLU A 107 -21.99 2.38 -1.17
CA GLU A 107 -22.07 1.23 -2.10
C GLU A 107 -21.38 -0.03 -1.54
N PHE A 108 -20.21 0.11 -0.92
CA PHE A 108 -19.51 -1.03 -0.32
C PHE A 108 -20.22 -1.58 0.93
N ARG A 109 -21.00 -0.75 1.64
CA ARG A 109 -21.88 -1.20 2.73
C ARG A 109 -23.16 -1.86 2.22
N ALA A 110 -23.70 -1.41 1.08
CA ALA A 110 -24.88 -1.98 0.45
C ALA A 110 -24.61 -3.38 -0.16
N ASN A 111 -23.38 -3.62 -0.63
CA ASN A 111 -22.98 -4.89 -1.25
C ASN A 111 -22.22 -5.86 -0.33
N ARG A 112 -22.30 -5.69 1.01
CA ARG A 112 -21.83 -6.75 1.91
C ARG A 112 -22.79 -7.93 1.83
N PRO A 113 -22.34 -9.14 1.48
CA PRO A 113 -23.17 -10.33 1.69
C PRO A 113 -23.47 -10.43 3.19
N SER A 114 -24.75 -10.56 3.53
CA SER A 114 -25.20 -10.78 4.90
C SER A 114 -24.52 -12.03 5.46
N PRO A 115 -24.05 -12.02 6.72
CA PRO A 115 -23.42 -13.18 7.33
C PRO A 115 -24.50 -14.25 7.54
N GLY A 116 -24.65 -15.16 6.57
CA GLY A 116 -25.71 -16.17 6.60
C GLY A 116 -25.85 -17.09 5.40
N SER A 117 -25.11 -16.92 4.29
CA SER A 117 -25.23 -17.84 3.14
C SER A 117 -23.90 -18.53 2.82
N LEU A 118 -23.47 -19.43 3.71
CA LEU A 118 -22.67 -20.58 3.30
C LEU A 118 -23.66 -21.72 3.02
N SER A 119 -24.05 -21.85 1.76
CA SER A 119 -24.67 -23.07 1.25
C SER A 119 -23.58 -23.89 0.59
N THR A 120 -23.27 -25.02 1.21
CA THR A 120 -22.46 -26.12 0.69
C THR A 120 -22.94 -26.52 -0.71
N VAL A 121 -22.03 -26.57 -1.68
CA VAL A 121 -21.97 -27.58 -2.76
C VAL A 121 -20.50 -27.83 -3.08
#